data_AF-A0A6G6PFP3-F1
#
_entry.id   AF-A0A6G6PFP3-F1
#
_cell.length_a   1.000
_cell.length_b   1.000
_cell.length_c   1.000
_cell.angle_alpha   90.00
_cell.angle_beta   90.00
_cell.angle_gamma   90.00
#
_symmetry.space_group_name_H-M   'P 1'
#
loop_
_entity.id
_entity.type
_entity.pdbx_description
1 polymer ?
#
loop_
_entity_poly.entity_id
_entity_poly.type
_entity_poly.pdbx_seq_one_letter_code
_entity_poly.pdbx_strand_id
1 'polypeptide(L)'
;MKTAHSMYLAFCLGGAISVSSPALFAGTASSVLNFTTLFAGGGCGISVPPTIQFNNGNPLLPSEIEAATEAGTPKTSASFNIMLSNCSGWGLIPKIKVTGDKTTAFGSTLFRSNQLGSGDSDGYGVYLKTDGNTSFKQNNNLGYNGTISANENWSTEKQLATIDTSIPIFAVLRCGNCVYGARQGGKFSATVTFTFLYD
;
A
#
# COMPACT_ATOMS: atom_id res chain seq x y z
N MET A 1 -90.02 48.67 53.59
CA MET A 1 -88.81 48.75 54.45
C MET A 1 -87.70 49.32 53.58
N LYS A 2 -87.43 50.64 53.68
CA LYS A 2 -86.25 51.25 54.32
C LYS A 2 -84.93 50.69 53.80
N THR A 3 -83.91 51.41 53.30
CA THR A 3 -83.69 52.78 52.77
C THR A 3 -82.25 52.75 52.21
N ALA A 4 -81.89 53.72 51.36
CA ALA A 4 -80.64 53.89 50.62
C ALA A 4 -79.35 54.16 51.45
N HIS A 5 -78.25 54.43 50.72
CA HIS A 5 -76.92 55.01 51.07
C HIS A 5 -75.79 53.98 51.23
N SER A 6 -74.52 54.23 50.93
CA SER A 6 -73.75 55.28 50.23
C SER A 6 -72.31 54.76 50.18
N MET A 7 -71.54 55.23 49.20
CA MET A 7 -70.12 55.00 48.98
C MET A 7 -69.26 55.41 50.19
N TYR A 8 -68.25 54.60 50.56
CA TYR A 8 -67.06 55.06 51.30
C TYR A 8 -65.80 54.30 50.84
N LEU A 9 -64.81 55.08 50.40
CA LEU A 9 -63.41 54.72 50.27
C LEU A 9 -62.82 54.45 51.66
N ALA A 10 -62.02 53.39 51.81
CA ALA A 10 -61.04 53.28 52.89
C ALA A 10 -59.73 52.72 52.33
N PHE A 11 -58.74 53.61 52.28
CA PHE A 11 -57.33 53.36 52.04
C PHE A 11 -56.75 52.67 53.30
N CYS A 12 -56.18 51.48 53.17
CA CYS A 12 -55.27 50.94 54.20
C CYS A 12 -53.95 50.54 53.52
N LEU A 13 -52.94 51.37 53.77
CA LEU A 13 -51.53 51.02 53.63
C LEU A 13 -51.19 49.88 54.60
N GLY A 14 -50.26 49.02 54.18
CA GLY A 14 -49.34 48.35 55.10
C GLY A 14 -49.31 46.83 54.98
N GLY A 15 -48.16 46.31 54.53
CA GLY A 15 -47.83 44.89 54.66
C GLY A 15 -47.07 44.34 53.46
N ALA A 16 -45.80 44.74 53.28
CA ALA A 16 -44.90 44.01 52.39
C ALA A 16 -44.62 42.62 53.00
N ILE A 17 -45.37 41.61 52.56
CA ILE A 17 -45.01 40.21 52.83
C ILE A 17 -44.07 39.79 51.70
N SER A 18 -42.78 39.87 51.97
CA SER A 18 -41.74 39.26 51.14
C SER A 18 -41.86 37.74 51.22
N VAL A 19 -42.56 37.14 50.26
CA VAL A 19 -42.58 35.68 50.08
C VAL A 19 -41.25 35.30 49.44
N SER A 20 -40.28 34.85 50.23
CA SER A 20 -39.07 34.24 49.71
C SER A 20 -39.43 32.91 49.07
N SER A 21 -39.53 32.90 47.74
CA SER A 21 -39.58 31.66 46.96
C SER A 21 -38.28 30.89 47.19
N PRO A 22 -38.29 29.58 47.49
CA PRO A 22 -37.07 28.79 47.37
C PRO A 22 -36.67 28.78 45.91
N ALA A 23 -35.49 29.31 45.60
CA ALA A 23 -34.87 29.15 44.29
C ALA A 23 -34.65 27.65 44.07
N LEU A 24 -35.50 27.03 43.25
CA LEU A 24 -35.22 25.71 42.70
C LEU A 24 -34.02 25.88 41.78
N PHE A 25 -32.82 25.53 42.26
CA PHE A 25 -31.67 25.34 41.38
C PHE A 25 -31.97 24.12 40.50
N ALA A 26 -32.33 24.38 39.24
CA ALA A 26 -32.32 23.36 38.21
C ALA A 26 -30.85 22.93 38.03
N GLY A 27 -30.49 21.77 38.60
CA GLY A 27 -29.18 21.19 38.41
C GLY A 27 -28.97 20.91 36.91
N THR A 28 -27.92 21.48 36.33
CA THR A 28 -27.53 21.14 34.96
C THR A 28 -26.94 19.74 34.98
N ALA A 29 -27.77 18.73 34.71
CA ALA A 29 -27.29 17.39 34.43
C ALA A 29 -26.67 17.38 33.04
N SER A 30 -25.35 17.16 32.95
CA SER A 30 -24.67 16.91 31.69
C SER A 30 -24.25 15.44 31.62
N SER A 31 -24.39 14.85 30.43
CA SER A 31 -23.96 13.48 30.11
C SER A 31 -22.91 13.59 29.02
N VAL A 32 -21.75 12.98 29.23
CA VAL A 32 -20.69 12.87 28.22
C VAL A 32 -20.85 11.53 27.51
N LEU A 33 -21.25 11.59 26.24
CA LEU A 33 -21.32 10.43 25.36
C LEU A 33 -20.01 10.33 24.57
N ASN A 34 -19.22 9.30 24.84
CA ASN A 34 -17.98 9.04 24.11
C ASN A 34 -18.26 8.05 22.97
N PHE A 35 -17.97 8.47 21.74
CA PHE A 35 -17.97 7.59 20.58
C PHE A 35 -16.56 7.07 20.32
N THR A 36 -16.40 5.76 20.26
CA THR A 36 -15.17 5.11 19.80
C THR A 36 -15.48 4.25 18.59
N THR A 37 -14.66 4.36 17.55
CA THR A 37 -14.73 3.54 16.34
C THR A 37 -13.32 3.15 15.92
N LEU A 38 -13.16 1.96 15.37
CA LEU A 38 -11.92 1.46 14.81
C LEU A 38 -12.09 1.35 13.30
N PHE A 39 -11.45 2.22 12.54
CA PHE A 39 -11.44 2.12 11.08
C PHE A 39 -10.33 1.17 10.63
N ALA A 40 -10.67 0.12 9.89
CA ALA A 40 -9.67 -0.68 9.18
C ALA A 40 -9.03 0.20 8.09
N GLY A 41 -7.71 0.37 8.13
CA GLY A 41 -6.97 1.48 7.50
C GLY A 41 -7.07 1.62 5.98
N GLY A 42 -7.60 0.62 5.28
CA GLY A 42 -7.72 0.61 3.82
C GLY A 42 -6.69 -0.29 3.13
N GLY A 43 -6.71 -0.32 1.80
CA GLY A 43 -5.86 -1.18 0.98
C GLY A 43 -6.10 -0.99 -0.51
N CYS A 44 -5.32 -1.71 -1.33
CA CYS A 44 -5.42 -1.73 -2.79
C CYS A 44 -5.55 -3.17 -3.29
N GLY A 45 -6.34 -3.38 -4.32
CA GLY A 45 -6.23 -4.57 -5.17
C GLY A 45 -4.93 -4.51 -5.97
N ILE A 46 -4.11 -5.56 -5.89
CA ILE A 46 -2.86 -5.68 -6.64
C ILE A 46 -3.00 -6.78 -7.69
N SER A 47 -2.57 -6.51 -8.92
CA SER A 47 -2.51 -7.53 -9.97
C SER A 47 -1.24 -7.38 -10.82
N VAL A 48 -0.76 -8.52 -11.30
CA VAL A 48 0.38 -8.65 -12.20
C VAL A 48 0.03 -9.72 -13.24
N PRO A 49 0.64 -9.71 -14.44
CA PRO A 49 0.50 -10.81 -15.38
C PRO A 49 0.96 -12.13 -14.73
N PRO A 50 0.25 -13.24 -14.95
CA PRO A 50 0.57 -14.52 -14.31
C PRO A 50 1.88 -15.12 -14.83
N THR A 51 2.30 -14.74 -16.03
CA THR A 51 3.54 -15.21 -16.67
C THR A 51 4.14 -14.10 -17.51
N ILE A 52 5.48 -14.05 -17.55
CA ILE A 52 6.23 -13.29 -18.54
C ILE A 52 7.04 -14.26 -19.41
N GLN A 53 7.23 -13.91 -20.67
CA GLN A 53 8.03 -14.70 -21.59
C GLN A 53 9.21 -13.87 -22.10
N PHE A 54 10.39 -14.49 -22.08
CA PHE A 54 11.56 -13.97 -22.77
C PHE A 54 11.59 -14.54 -24.19
N ASN A 55 12.16 -13.80 -25.14
CA ASN A 55 12.33 -14.23 -26.53
C ASN A 55 11.03 -14.74 -27.22
N ASN A 56 9.87 -14.21 -26.83
CA ASN A 56 8.55 -14.68 -27.28
C ASN A 56 8.32 -16.19 -27.06
N GLY A 57 8.94 -16.75 -26.01
CA GLY A 57 8.86 -18.17 -25.67
C GLY A 57 9.83 -19.08 -26.44
N ASN A 58 10.61 -18.54 -27.39
CA ASN A 58 11.62 -19.31 -28.09
C ASN A 58 12.83 -19.62 -27.18
N PRO A 59 13.51 -20.77 -27.38
CA PRO A 59 14.73 -21.07 -26.65
C PRO A 59 15.78 -19.97 -26.76
N LEU A 60 16.53 -19.76 -25.68
CA LEU A 60 17.66 -18.82 -25.61
C LEU A 60 18.96 -19.60 -25.61
N LEU A 61 19.93 -19.15 -26.39
CA LEU A 61 21.30 -19.67 -26.35
C LEU A 61 22.04 -19.06 -25.16
N PRO A 62 22.98 -19.79 -24.54
CA PRO A 62 23.81 -19.26 -23.45
C PRO A 62 24.49 -17.93 -23.80
N SER A 63 25.02 -17.79 -25.02
CA SER A 63 25.67 -16.57 -25.49
C SER A 63 24.75 -15.36 -25.58
N GLU A 64 23.45 -15.56 -25.81
CA GLU A 64 22.46 -14.49 -25.80
C GLU A 64 22.20 -13.99 -24.37
N ILE A 65 22.28 -14.90 -23.39
CA ILE A 65 22.11 -14.58 -21.96
C ILE A 65 23.38 -13.93 -21.39
N GLU A 66 24.56 -14.31 -21.88
CA GLU A 66 25.84 -13.69 -21.51
C GLU A 66 25.94 -12.22 -21.90
N ALA A 67 25.38 -11.85 -23.05
CA ALA A 67 25.34 -10.47 -23.51
C ALA A 67 24.33 -9.60 -22.72
N ALA A 68 23.52 -10.19 -21.84
CA ALA A 68 22.47 -9.49 -21.11
C ALA A 68 22.99 -8.92 -19.79
N THR A 69 23.42 -7.66 -19.80
CA THR A 69 23.82 -6.94 -18.59
C THR A 69 22.73 -6.01 -18.07
N GLU A 70 21.89 -5.46 -18.96
CA GLU A 70 20.93 -4.39 -18.67
C GLU A 70 19.55 -4.62 -19.29
N ALA A 71 18.55 -3.85 -18.83
CA ALA A 71 17.23 -3.84 -19.44
C ALA A 71 17.27 -3.24 -20.85
N GLY A 72 16.58 -3.89 -21.78
CA GLY A 72 16.57 -3.53 -23.19
C GLY A 72 17.48 -4.41 -24.07
N THR A 73 18.26 -5.32 -23.49
CA THR A 73 18.96 -6.34 -24.27
C THR A 73 17.93 -7.21 -25.03
N PRO A 74 18.03 -7.33 -26.37
CA PRO A 74 17.11 -8.12 -27.17
C PRO A 74 17.01 -9.57 -26.66
N LYS A 75 15.81 -10.15 -26.76
CA LYS A 75 15.46 -11.54 -26.37
C LYS A 75 15.47 -11.84 -24.87
N THR A 76 16.32 -11.21 -24.07
CA THR A 76 16.48 -11.49 -22.62
C THR A 76 15.80 -10.47 -21.72
N SER A 77 15.24 -9.41 -22.30
CA SER A 77 14.45 -8.42 -21.56
C SER A 77 12.95 -8.61 -21.78
N ALA A 78 12.17 -8.39 -20.73
CA ALA A 78 10.72 -8.28 -20.77
C ALA A 78 10.27 -7.16 -19.83
N SER A 79 9.10 -6.57 -20.09
CA SER A 79 8.48 -5.60 -19.18
C SER A 79 7.04 -5.99 -18.90
N PHE A 80 6.58 -5.64 -17.71
CA PHE A 80 5.19 -5.80 -17.31
C PHE A 80 4.82 -4.74 -16.27
N ASN A 81 3.54 -4.59 -16.01
CA ASN A 81 3.05 -3.63 -15.03
C ASN A 81 2.49 -4.34 -13.80
N ILE A 82 2.78 -3.79 -12.62
CA ILE A 82 1.96 -4.00 -11.43
C ILE A 82 0.82 -2.99 -11.49
N MET A 83 -0.41 -3.47 -11.43
CA MET A 83 -1.60 -2.64 -11.37
C MET A 83 -2.13 -2.58 -9.95
N LEU A 84 -2.24 -1.37 -9.41
CA LEU A 84 -2.99 -1.09 -8.19
C LEU A 84 -4.36 -0.51 -8.56
N SER A 85 -5.41 -1.02 -7.95
CA SER A 85 -6.79 -0.66 -8.25
C SER A 85 -7.67 -0.70 -7.02
N ASN A 86 -8.76 0.06 -7.03
CA ASN A 86 -9.71 0.12 -5.91
C ASN A 86 -9.01 0.48 -4.59
N CYS A 87 -7.97 1.31 -4.68
CA CYS A 87 -7.26 1.78 -3.52
C CYS A 87 -8.20 2.62 -2.65
N SER A 88 -8.22 2.34 -1.36
CA SER A 88 -9.04 3.07 -0.39
C SER A 88 -8.32 3.13 0.93
N GLY A 89 -8.64 4.13 1.76
CA GLY A 89 -7.97 4.38 3.03
C GLY A 89 -7.27 5.73 3.10
N TRP A 90 -6.86 6.06 4.32
CA TRP A 90 -6.21 7.31 4.72
C TRP A 90 -5.22 7.01 5.82
N GLY A 91 -4.17 7.83 5.98
CA GLY A 91 -3.25 7.69 7.10
C GLY A 91 -2.19 6.61 6.90
N LEU A 92 -2.13 6.00 5.72
CA LEU A 92 -1.29 4.85 5.41
C LEU A 92 -0.13 5.23 4.47
N ILE A 93 1.03 4.61 4.67
CA ILE A 93 2.17 4.73 3.74
C ILE A 93 2.25 3.45 2.91
N PRO A 94 1.88 3.48 1.61
CA PRO A 94 1.83 2.28 0.79
C PRO A 94 3.24 1.78 0.44
N LYS A 95 3.38 0.46 0.39
CA LYS A 95 4.59 -0.20 -0.13
C LYS A 95 4.22 -1.52 -0.78
N ILE A 96 5.03 -1.97 -1.72
CA ILE A 96 4.89 -3.29 -2.33
C ILE A 96 6.09 -4.13 -1.95
N LYS A 97 5.85 -5.22 -1.23
CA LYS A 97 6.87 -6.22 -0.92
C LYS A 97 6.98 -7.19 -2.10
N VAL A 98 8.22 -7.48 -2.48
CA VAL A 98 8.57 -8.42 -3.55
C VAL A 98 9.36 -9.58 -2.95
N THR A 99 8.81 -10.78 -3.08
CA THR A 99 9.37 -12.02 -2.50
C THR A 99 9.48 -13.11 -3.54
N GLY A 100 10.29 -14.12 -3.28
CA GLY A 100 10.57 -15.23 -4.18
C GLY A 100 11.90 -15.86 -3.79
N ASP A 101 12.19 -17.03 -4.36
CA ASP A 101 13.50 -17.66 -4.22
C ASP A 101 14.57 -16.84 -4.96
N LYS A 102 15.76 -16.79 -4.38
CA LYS A 102 16.85 -15.91 -4.82
C LYS A 102 18.18 -16.64 -4.80
N THR A 103 19.11 -16.15 -5.60
CA THR A 103 20.51 -16.55 -5.56
C THR A 103 21.41 -15.31 -5.58
N THR A 104 22.51 -15.41 -4.83
CA THR A 104 23.63 -14.45 -4.82
C THR A 104 24.93 -15.11 -5.28
N ALA A 105 24.91 -16.41 -5.59
CA ALA A 105 26.10 -17.19 -6.00
C ALA A 105 26.78 -16.62 -7.27
N PHE A 106 26.08 -15.72 -7.95
CA PHE A 106 26.41 -15.18 -9.24
C PHE A 106 26.48 -13.63 -9.17
N GLY A 107 26.93 -13.04 -8.06
CA GLY A 107 27.04 -11.58 -7.93
C GLY A 107 25.73 -10.91 -7.51
N SER A 108 25.10 -10.11 -8.39
CA SER A 108 23.84 -9.42 -8.05
C SER A 108 22.76 -10.42 -7.62
N THR A 109 21.91 -10.05 -6.66
CA THR A 109 20.77 -10.90 -6.27
C THR A 109 19.81 -11.06 -7.45
N LEU A 110 19.56 -12.30 -7.86
CA LEU A 110 18.63 -12.66 -8.93
C LEU A 110 17.53 -13.57 -8.39
N PHE A 111 16.33 -13.49 -8.98
CA PHE A 111 15.25 -14.43 -8.70
C PHE A 111 15.43 -15.71 -9.51
N ARG A 112 15.29 -16.85 -8.84
CA ARG A 112 15.49 -18.19 -9.39
C ARG A 112 14.96 -19.21 -8.38
N SER A 113 14.32 -20.28 -8.84
CA SER A 113 13.96 -21.39 -7.95
C SER A 113 15.18 -21.99 -7.27
N ASN A 114 15.04 -22.33 -5.98
CA ASN A 114 16.07 -23.07 -5.23
C ASN A 114 15.93 -24.60 -5.35
N GLN A 115 14.85 -25.10 -5.96
CA GLN A 115 14.60 -26.51 -6.18
C GLN A 115 14.98 -26.89 -7.61
N LEU A 116 16.23 -27.31 -7.79
CA LEU A 116 16.77 -27.66 -9.11
C LEU A 116 16.75 -29.17 -9.32
N GLY A 117 16.07 -29.61 -10.38
CA GLY A 117 16.14 -30.96 -10.92
C GLY A 117 17.26 -31.15 -11.94
N SER A 118 17.48 -32.40 -12.35
CA SER A 118 18.55 -32.78 -13.30
C SER A 118 18.40 -32.20 -14.72
N GLY A 119 17.23 -31.66 -15.06
CA GLY A 119 16.95 -31.00 -16.36
C GLY A 119 16.78 -29.49 -16.27
N ASP A 120 17.04 -28.89 -15.10
CA ASP A 120 16.89 -27.46 -14.90
C ASP A 120 18.20 -26.74 -15.23
N SER A 121 18.06 -25.60 -15.91
CA SER A 121 19.17 -24.71 -16.22
C SER A 121 19.81 -24.20 -14.95
N ASP A 122 21.13 -24.04 -14.87
CA ASP A 122 21.83 -23.47 -13.71
C ASP A 122 22.82 -22.36 -14.10
N GLY A 123 23.08 -21.43 -13.17
CA GLY A 123 23.93 -20.24 -13.39
C GLY A 123 23.19 -19.02 -13.95
N TYR A 124 21.86 -19.06 -14.05
CA TYR A 124 21.01 -17.99 -14.59
C TYR A 124 19.94 -17.55 -13.61
N GLY A 125 19.51 -16.30 -13.69
CA GLY A 125 18.40 -15.77 -12.92
C GLY A 125 17.78 -14.53 -13.52
N VAL A 126 16.63 -14.12 -12.97
CA VAL A 126 15.92 -12.93 -13.39
C VAL A 126 16.26 -11.78 -12.47
N TYR A 127 16.80 -10.71 -13.07
CA TYR A 127 16.94 -9.43 -12.42
C TYR A 127 15.66 -8.62 -12.61
N LEU A 128 15.09 -8.12 -11.52
CA LEU A 128 13.92 -7.24 -11.57
C LEU A 128 14.28 -5.85 -11.07
N LYS A 129 13.89 -4.83 -11.82
CA LYS A 129 13.99 -3.42 -11.43
C LYS A 129 12.72 -2.65 -11.80
N THR A 130 12.54 -1.48 -11.21
CA THR A 130 11.48 -0.55 -11.57
C THR A 130 12.03 0.86 -11.50
N ASP A 131 11.63 1.71 -12.45
CA ASP A 131 11.89 3.15 -12.37
C ASP A 131 10.88 3.86 -11.44
N GLY A 132 9.93 3.10 -10.89
CA GLY A 132 8.83 3.64 -10.09
C GLY A 132 7.82 4.38 -10.96
N ASN A 133 7.11 5.30 -10.34
CA ASN A 133 6.20 6.23 -11.00
C ASN A 133 6.01 7.47 -10.12
N THR A 134 4.94 8.24 -10.34
CA THR A 134 4.62 9.41 -9.51
C THR A 134 4.46 9.09 -8.03
N SER A 135 3.96 7.89 -7.70
CA SER A 135 3.58 7.47 -6.35
C SER A 135 4.61 6.56 -5.68
N PHE A 136 5.44 5.87 -6.46
CA PHE A 136 6.41 4.87 -5.97
C PHE A 136 7.82 5.17 -6.45
N LYS A 137 8.81 4.91 -5.59
CA LYS A 137 10.24 5.12 -5.90
C LYS A 137 10.77 4.10 -6.90
N GLN A 138 11.81 4.51 -7.61
CA GLN A 138 12.70 3.61 -8.32
C GLN A 138 13.32 2.58 -7.37
N ASN A 139 13.46 1.34 -7.85
CA ASN A 139 14.26 0.31 -7.22
C ASN A 139 15.10 -0.41 -8.27
N ASN A 140 16.42 -0.30 -8.13
CA ASN A 140 17.35 -0.85 -9.10
C ASN A 140 17.50 -2.36 -9.01
N ASN A 141 17.23 -3.00 -7.87
CA ASN A 141 17.29 -4.46 -7.73
C ASN A 141 16.27 -4.95 -6.67
N LEU A 142 15.11 -5.41 -7.15
CA LEU A 142 14.06 -5.95 -6.30
C LEU A 142 14.43 -7.30 -5.67
N GLY A 143 15.39 -8.02 -6.24
CA GLY A 143 15.96 -9.23 -5.62
C GLY A 143 16.66 -8.90 -4.31
N TYR A 144 17.42 -7.81 -4.28
CA TYR A 144 18.19 -7.39 -3.09
C TYR A 144 17.32 -6.67 -2.05
N ASN A 145 16.66 -5.57 -2.46
CA ASN A 145 15.93 -4.70 -1.53
C ASN A 145 14.50 -5.17 -1.23
N GLY A 146 13.89 -5.97 -2.11
CA GLY A 146 12.60 -6.64 -1.86
C GLY A 146 11.39 -5.72 -1.65
N THR A 147 11.50 -4.41 -1.87
CA THR A 147 10.43 -3.45 -1.59
C THR A 147 10.40 -2.33 -2.61
N ILE A 148 9.20 -1.97 -3.09
CA ILE A 148 8.92 -0.74 -3.82
C ILE A 148 8.20 0.19 -2.84
N SER A 149 8.89 1.21 -2.36
CA SER A 149 8.37 2.15 -1.35
C SER A 149 7.63 3.32 -2.01
N ALA A 150 6.71 3.93 -1.27
CA ALA A 150 6.12 5.21 -1.66
C ALA A 150 7.20 6.29 -1.89
N ASN A 151 6.91 7.21 -2.81
CA ASN A 151 7.76 8.36 -3.10
C ASN A 151 7.88 9.30 -1.89
N GLU A 152 8.92 10.13 -1.84
CA GLU A 152 9.21 11.04 -0.71
C GLU A 152 8.12 12.08 -0.49
N ASN A 153 7.39 12.41 -1.55
CA ASN A 153 6.26 13.32 -1.52
C ASN A 153 4.95 12.64 -1.05
N TRP A 154 5.00 11.37 -0.62
CA TRP A 154 3.85 10.73 0.01
C TRP A 154 3.67 11.23 1.45
N SER A 155 2.43 11.50 1.84
CA SER A 155 2.08 11.84 3.22
C SER A 155 0.89 11.00 3.66
N THR A 156 0.77 10.79 4.97
CA THR A 156 -0.39 10.12 5.59
C THR A 156 -1.69 10.91 5.40
N GLU A 157 -1.60 12.17 4.99
CA GLU A 157 -2.74 13.01 4.60
C GLU A 157 -3.24 12.75 3.17
N LYS A 158 -2.56 11.90 2.39
CA LYS A 158 -3.05 11.50 1.07
C LYS A 158 -4.00 10.31 1.19
N GLN A 159 -5.11 10.39 0.49
CA GLN A 159 -6.02 9.25 0.33
C GLN A 159 -5.38 8.21 -0.59
N LEU A 160 -5.42 6.94 -0.19
CA LEU A 160 -4.93 5.84 -1.02
C LEU A 160 -5.67 5.74 -2.36
N ALA A 161 -6.93 6.18 -2.45
CA ALA A 161 -7.67 6.24 -3.72
C ALA A 161 -6.97 7.04 -4.83
N THR A 162 -6.02 7.90 -4.48
CA THR A 162 -5.22 8.66 -5.45
C THR A 162 -4.09 7.86 -6.10
N ILE A 163 -3.88 6.59 -5.71
CA ILE A 163 -2.80 5.72 -6.24
C ILE A 163 -3.28 4.49 -7.01
N ASP A 164 -4.50 4.53 -7.53
CA ASP A 164 -4.88 3.63 -8.63
C ASP A 164 -3.95 3.89 -9.82
N THR A 165 -3.00 3.00 -10.02
CA THR A 165 -1.82 3.28 -10.87
C THR A 165 -1.19 2.01 -11.43
N SER A 166 -0.31 2.23 -12.41
CA SER A 166 0.53 1.21 -13.01
C SER A 166 1.99 1.48 -12.65
N ILE A 167 2.70 0.47 -12.18
CA ILE A 167 4.13 0.53 -11.87
C ILE A 167 4.88 -0.35 -12.88
N PRO A 168 5.73 0.23 -13.75
CA PRO A 168 6.48 -0.54 -14.73
C PRO A 168 7.59 -1.35 -14.07
N ILE A 169 7.63 -2.64 -14.35
CA ILE A 169 8.70 -3.56 -13.95
C ILE A 169 9.47 -3.99 -15.18
N PHE A 170 10.79 -3.92 -15.08
CA PHE A 170 11.72 -4.43 -16.08
C PHE A 170 12.36 -5.71 -15.55
N ALA A 171 12.24 -6.76 -16.35
CA ALA A 171 12.83 -8.06 -16.09
C ALA A 171 13.95 -8.35 -17.10
N VAL A 172 15.08 -8.81 -16.60
CA VAL A 172 16.24 -9.21 -17.43
C VAL A 172 16.69 -10.59 -17.00
N LEU A 173 16.59 -11.56 -17.91
CA LEU A 173 17.19 -12.88 -17.74
C LEU A 173 18.69 -12.77 -18.03
N ARG A 174 19.53 -13.04 -17.04
CA ARG A 174 20.99 -12.95 -17.17
C ARG A 174 21.73 -14.02 -16.39
N CYS A 175 22.96 -14.31 -16.78
CA CYS A 175 23.91 -14.97 -15.88
C CYS A 175 24.41 -13.94 -14.89
N GLY A 176 24.39 -14.27 -13.61
CA GLY A 176 25.01 -13.38 -12.65
C GLY A 176 26.55 -13.46 -12.71
N ASN A 177 27.08 -14.67 -12.93
CA ASN A 177 28.49 -14.94 -13.18
C ASN A 177 28.56 -15.83 -14.42
N CYS A 178 28.89 -15.21 -15.55
CA CYS A 178 28.88 -15.87 -16.84
C CYS A 178 30.08 -16.82 -17.04
N VAL A 179 31.09 -16.78 -16.17
CA VAL A 179 32.22 -17.72 -16.17
C VAL A 179 32.06 -18.86 -15.16
N TYR A 180 30.87 -19.01 -14.56
CA TYR A 180 30.58 -20.11 -13.65
C TYR A 180 30.63 -21.47 -14.38
N GLY A 181 31.58 -22.32 -13.99
CA GLY A 181 31.90 -23.56 -14.70
C GLY A 181 30.82 -24.65 -14.66
N ALA A 182 29.87 -24.59 -13.72
CA ALA A 182 28.74 -25.53 -13.65
C ALA A 182 27.46 -24.97 -14.29
N ARG A 183 27.58 -23.90 -15.10
CA ARG A 183 26.44 -23.37 -15.84
C ARG A 183 25.96 -24.39 -16.87
N GLN A 184 24.66 -24.66 -16.87
CA GLN A 184 24.06 -25.66 -17.75
C GLN A 184 22.74 -25.17 -18.32
N GLY A 185 22.45 -25.55 -19.56
CA GLY A 185 21.14 -25.32 -20.17
C GLY A 185 20.07 -26.23 -19.58
N GLY A 186 18.81 -25.85 -19.76
CA GLY A 186 17.68 -26.62 -19.24
C GLY A 186 16.45 -25.75 -19.03
N LYS A 187 15.48 -26.27 -18.28
CA LYS A 187 14.29 -25.52 -17.91
C LYS A 187 14.65 -24.43 -16.89
N PHE A 188 14.09 -23.25 -17.06
CA PHE A 188 14.24 -22.16 -16.10
C PHE A 188 12.90 -21.87 -15.45
N SER A 189 12.90 -21.69 -14.13
CA SER A 189 11.73 -21.25 -13.37
C SER A 189 12.13 -20.28 -12.28
N ALA A 190 11.29 -19.26 -12.08
CA ALA A 190 11.36 -18.33 -10.97
C ALA A 190 9.94 -17.89 -10.64
N THR A 191 9.59 -17.92 -9.37
CA THR A 191 8.28 -17.46 -8.88
C THR A 191 8.52 -16.24 -8.02
N VAL A 192 7.83 -15.15 -8.34
CA VAL A 192 7.93 -13.88 -7.63
C VAL A 192 6.54 -13.45 -7.19
N THR A 193 6.40 -13.12 -5.91
CA THR A 193 5.14 -12.67 -5.31
C THR A 193 5.24 -11.20 -4.95
N PHE A 194 4.26 -10.43 -5.41
CA PHE A 194 4.08 -9.02 -5.09
C PHE A 194 2.94 -8.88 -4.09
N THR A 195 3.20 -8.22 -2.96
CA THR A 195 2.23 -8.03 -1.89
C THR A 195 2.13 -6.55 -1.56
N PHE A 196 0.93 -5.99 -1.69
CA PHE A 196 0.66 -4.65 -1.20
C PHE A 196 0.62 -4.65 0.33
N LEU A 197 1.37 -3.75 0.95
CA LEU A 197 1.44 -3.53 2.39
C LEU A 197 1.32 -2.03 2.67
N TYR A 198 1.15 -1.70 3.93
CA TYR A 198 1.20 -0.33 4.42
C TYR A 198 1.91 -0.27 5.78
N ASP A 199 2.50 0.88 6.06
CA ASP A 199 2.88 1.30 7.42
C ASP A 199 1.82 2.27 7.97
#